data_AF-A0A939GDX9-F1
#
_entry.id   AF-A0A939GDX9-F1
#
_cell.length_a   1.000
_cell.length_b   1.000
_cell.length_c   1.000
_cell.angle_alpha   90.00
_cell.angle_beta   90.00
_cell.angle_gamma   90.00
#
_symmetry.space_group_name_H-M   'P 1'
#
loop_
_entity.id
_entity.type
_entity.pdbx_description
1 polymer ?
#
loop_
_entity_poly.entity_id
_entity_poly.type
_entity_poly.pdbx_seq_one_letter_code
_entity_poly.pdbx_strand_id
1 'polypeptide(L)' 'MSIYPVLQVASDEQLTDYILTTSGVHWPSLDADLSLRGLLIQEAVKPTPIVS' A
#
# COMPACT_ATOMS: atom_id res chain seq x y z
N MET A 1 7.36 0.41 -9.30
CA MET A 1 6.92 1.71 -8.74
C MET A 1 5.64 1.48 -7.96
N SER A 2 5.59 1.93 -6.70
CA SER A 2 4.37 1.86 -5.88
C SER A 2 3.30 2.78 -6.46
N ILE A 3 2.02 2.37 -6.47
CA ILE A 3 0.91 3.24 -6.91
C ILE A 3 0.55 4.33 -5.88
N TYR A 4 1.30 4.41 -4.78
CA TYR A 4 1.09 5.34 -3.68
C TYR A 4 2.21 6.40 -3.69
N PRO A 5 1.97 7.59 -4.27
CA PRO A 5 3.02 8.59 -4.50
C PRO A 5 3.76 9.03 -3.23
N VAL A 6 3.03 9.15 -2.12
CA VAL A 6 3.60 9.54 -0.82
C VAL A 6 4.67 8.55 -0.32
N LEU A 7 4.51 7.26 -0.63
CA LEU A 7 5.47 6.22 -0.25
C LEU A 7 6.69 6.17 -1.17
N GLN A 8 6.65 6.80 -2.35
CA GLN A 8 7.79 6.82 -3.27
C GLN A 8 8.88 7.81 -2.86
N VAL A 9 8.51 8.85 -2.10
CA VAL A 9 9.41 9.92 -1.67
C VAL A 9 9.71 9.87 -0.16
N ALA A 10 9.13 8.89 0.54
CA ALA A 10 9.37 8.66 1.97
C ALA A 10 10.79 8.14 2.20
N SER A 11 11.42 8.59 3.29
CA SER A 11 12.69 8.02 3.74
C SER A 11 12.51 6.60 4.26
N ASP A 12 13.60 5.84 4.35
CA ASP A 12 13.58 4.50 4.94
C ASP A 12 13.04 4.52 6.39
N GLU A 13 13.42 5.54 7.17
CA GLU A 13 12.92 5.74 8.53
C GLU A 13 11.40 5.90 8.56
N GLN A 14 10.86 6.78 7.69
CA GLN A 14 9.41 6.98 7.56
C GLN A 14 8.70 5.71 7.12
N LEU A 15 9.27 4.93 6.20
CA LEU A 15 8.68 3.68 5.73
C LEU A 15 8.64 2.61 6.83
N THR A 16 9.61 2.60 7.74
CA THR A 16 9.66 1.64 8.86
C THR A 16 8.80 2.04 10.07
N ASP A 17 8.44 3.32 10.18
CA ASP A 17 7.55 3.85 11.24
C ASP A 17 6.06 3.65 10.88
N TYR A 18 5.66 2.39 10.69
CA TYR A 18 4.27 2.03 10.38
C TYR A 18 3.58 1.33 11.55
N ILE A 19 2.26 1.48 11.59
CA ILE A 19 1.38 0.79 12.52
C ILE A 19 0.47 -0.15 11.75
N LEU A 20 0.45 -1.42 12.15
CA LEU A 20 -0.54 -2.38 11.65
C LEU A 20 -1.87 -2.18 12.39
N THR A 21 -2.94 -2.09 11.62
CA THR A 21 -4.31 -2.08 12.13
C THR A 21 -5.05 -3.33 11.65
N THR A 22 -6.22 -3.59 12.20
CA THR A 22 -7.10 -4.67 11.72
C THR A 22 -7.57 -4.44 10.27
N SER A 23 -7.45 -3.22 9.76
CA SER A 23 -7.95 -2.80 8.44
C SER A 23 -6.87 -2.43 7.43
N GLY A 24 -5.59 -2.43 7.79
CA GLY A 24 -4.54 -1.92 6.92
C GLY A 24 -3.25 -1.48 7.62
N VAL A 25 -2.48 -0.63 6.94
CA VAL A 25 -1.23 -0.04 7.43
C VAL A 25 -1.37 1.47 7.51
N HIS A 26 -0.94 2.07 8.63
CA HIS A 26 -0.94 3.51 8.86
C HIS A 26 0.50 4.00 9.05
N TRP A 27 0.88 5.09 8.39
CA TRP A 27 2.15 5.79 8.59
C TRP A 27 1.89 7.16 9.22
N PRO A 28 2.04 7.32 10.55
CA PRO A 28 1.70 8.56 11.24
C PRO A 28 2.49 9.77 10.74
N SER A 29 3.80 9.59 10.51
CA SER A 29 4.69 10.64 10.05
C SER A 29 4.44 11.11 8.61
N LEU A 30 3.67 10.33 7.84
CA LEU A 30 3.31 10.62 6.45
C LEU A 30 1.84 11.03 6.27
N ASP A 31 1.03 10.98 7.34
CA ASP A 31 -0.43 11.13 7.29
C ASP A 31 -1.06 10.27 6.17
N ALA A 32 -0.63 9.00 6.11
CA ALA A 32 -0.96 8.10 5.02
C ALA A 32 -1.46 6.74 5.50
N ASP A 33 -2.45 6.20 4.79
CA ASP A 33 -3.07 4.91 5.08
C ASP A 33 -3.14 4.02 3.84
N LEU A 34 -2.91 2.72 4.04
CA LEU A 34 -3.18 1.67 3.08
C LEU A 34 -4.25 0.72 3.60
N SER A 35 -5.41 0.69 2.94
CA SER A 35 -6.49 -0.23 3.30
C SER A 35 -6.24 -1.64 2.78
N LEU A 36 -6.37 -2.65 3.64
CA LEU A 36 -6.30 -4.07 3.26
C LEU A 36 -7.37 -4.41 2.23
N ARG A 37 -8.59 -3.89 2.40
CA ARG A 37 -9.70 -4.10 1.45
C ARG A 37 -9.36 -3.57 0.06
N GLY A 38 -8.76 -2.38 -0.03
CA GLY A 38 -8.33 -1.80 -1.31
C GLY A 38 -7.29 -2.66 -2.01
N LEU A 39 -6.32 -3.18 -1.25
CA LEU A 39 -5.30 -4.09 -1.77
C LEU A 39 -5.90 -5.39 -2.31
N LEU A 40 -6.83 -6.02 -1.57
CA LEU A 40 -7.51 -7.25 -2.00
C LEU A 40 -8.36 -7.05 -3.25
N ILE A 41 -9.04 -5.91 -3.38
CA ILE A 41 -9.81 -5.58 -4.60
C ILE A 41 -8.88 -5.40 -5.80
N GLN A 42 -7.76 -4.69 -5.63
CA GLN A 42 -6.78 -4.51 -6.71
C GLN A 42 -6.18 -5.83 -7.19
N GLU A 43 -5.86 -6.73 -6.26
CA GLU A 43 -5.41 -8.09 -6.58
C GLU A 43 -6.48 -8.86 -7.38
N ALA A 44 -7.74 -8.81 -6.95
CA ALA A 44 -8.85 -9.49 -7.63
C ALA A 44 -9.17 -8.92 -9.03
N VAL A 45 -8.82 -7.66 -9.30
CA VAL A 45 -9.08 -6.98 -10.58
C VAL A 45 -7.93 -7.19 -11.58
N LYS A 46 -6.76 -7.71 -11.16
CA LYS A 46 -5.68 -8.03 -12.11
C LYS A 46 -6.17 -9.10 -13.09
N PRO A 47 -6.27 -8.81 -14.40
CA PRO A 47 -6.67 -9.80 -15.38
C PRO A 47 -5.63 -10.92 -15.41
N THR A 48 -6.11 -12.16 -15.36
CA THR A 48 -5.27 -13.35 -15.55
C THR A 48 -4.54 -13.20 -16.89
N PRO A 49 -3.21 -13.33 -16.94
CA PRO A 49 -2.51 -13.30 -18.22
C PRO A 49 -2.98 -14.51 -19.03
N ILE A 50 -3.72 -14.24 -20.11
CA ILE A 50 -4.03 -15.24 -21.12
C ILE A 50 -2.71 -15.51 -21.82
N VAL A 51 -2.08 -16.63 -21.48
CA VAL A 51 -0.87 -17.09 -22.17
C VAL A 51 -1.31 -17.56 -23.55
N SER A 52 -0.98 -16.79 -24.58
CA SER A 52 -1.10 -17.19 -26.00
C SER A 52 0.08 -18.06 -26.42
#